data_AF-A0A2S2E5K2-F1
#
_entry.id   AF-A0A2S2E5K2-F1
#
_cell.length_a   1.000
_cell.length_b   1.000
_cell.length_c   1.000
_cell.angle_alpha   90.00
_cell.angle_beta   90.00
_cell.angle_gamma   90.00
#
_symmetry.space_group_name_H-M   'P 1'
#
loop_
_entity.id
_entity.type
_entity.pdbx_description
1 polymer ?
#
loop_
_entity_poly.entity_id
_entity_poly.type
_entity_poly.pdbx_seq_one_letter_code
_entity_poly.pdbx_strand_id
1 'polypeptide(L)'
;MKPLLLSTFLSLGLGATFVANGSEIDNKIRKNADFQAGNYQLMLVGGGLSTCSSLASGNCLDADFDDTTRQQSHYLIDEKNIDAILTSQAFSSLTGDKREKVKNLFMGIYAEYQNEHLTRDELKRAFSNADAGGFDGSAFYNSMSDELYYTVLDHLEAPDHLPSGERRQEQVDLSQNKNRYAKYIYEQFVAMAAARVDDSSQSKPKIAVITASSRDPFESADFYQSAFEQAGAEVIWLPLDQSYQQAREWQDKGFDGCGRLTEIRADNGSFNREAIYPDRTALQLEMCSKPELMWKQLEQIQGVFFNGGDQSLTRKALRRSDGSDSPELKLIKQRFAEGQLVVGGTSAGTAIQPGGQFNQRPLPMISNGDSDTAFERGAFAVYPPSQRCQPETPCDSGLLASDLTYEADGGSGLFNLGTLDTHFSERDREARLALLAAFTGTRFAFGVDEATALVVGNQTAQQTPMAVIGQGGVWMVDTQSGIYKLQNNKRQLVAMSHYLNHGDTLSYDHQEQALSFSLKGEPLQQIKATTPPVEDGQWRQQLFGHCGSKEPIRWSQDGIAFVAAPSEDTRYFRLEDDELARCSYINLSFGMEN
;
A
#
# COMPACT_ATOMS: atom_id res chain seq x y z
N MET A 1 -5.00 64.85 30.24
CA MET A 1 -6.40 64.86 29.76
C MET A 1 -6.43 64.72 28.24
N LYS A 2 -6.69 63.52 27.73
CA LYS A 2 -7.38 63.20 26.45
C LYS A 2 -7.48 61.67 26.30
N PRO A 3 -8.51 61.14 25.61
CA PRO A 3 -9.08 59.80 25.87
C PRO A 3 -8.78 58.75 24.79
N LEU A 4 -9.25 57.52 25.08
CA LEU A 4 -9.40 56.31 24.26
C LEU A 4 -9.72 56.54 22.77
N LEU A 5 -9.18 55.66 21.93
CA LEU A 5 -9.83 55.18 20.70
C LEU A 5 -9.53 53.67 20.53
N LEU A 6 -10.60 52.88 20.55
CA LEU A 6 -10.68 51.49 20.14
C LEU A 6 -10.26 51.34 18.67
N SER A 7 -9.49 50.29 18.35
CA SER A 7 -9.50 49.70 17.01
C SER A 7 -9.63 48.18 17.12
N THR A 8 -10.87 47.72 17.11
CA THR A 8 -11.23 46.35 16.73
C THR A 8 -11.02 46.25 15.23
N PHE A 9 -10.10 45.41 14.75
CA PHE A 9 -10.01 45.07 13.33
C PHE A 9 -10.08 43.56 13.13
N LEU A 10 -10.98 43.22 12.22
CA LEU A 10 -11.43 41.92 11.74
C LEU A 10 -10.30 40.90 11.53
N SER A 11 -10.43 39.75 12.17
CA SER A 11 -9.82 38.46 11.78
C SER A 11 -10.88 37.51 11.22
N LEU A 12 -11.75 38.00 10.33
CA LEU A 12 -12.72 37.18 9.59
C LEU A 12 -12.54 37.48 8.09
N GLY A 13 -11.74 36.68 7.39
CA GLY A 13 -11.54 36.87 5.96
C GLY A 13 -10.79 35.74 5.25
N LEU A 14 -9.78 35.14 5.90
CA LEU A 14 -8.97 34.09 5.25
C LEU A 14 -9.61 32.69 5.28
N GLY A 15 -10.30 32.31 6.37
CA GLY A 15 -10.91 30.97 6.47
C GLY A 15 -12.05 30.72 5.49
N ALA A 16 -12.85 31.73 5.16
CA ALA A 16 -14.03 31.57 4.29
C ALA A 16 -13.67 31.37 2.81
N THR A 17 -12.58 31.98 2.33
CA THR A 17 -12.13 31.86 0.93
C THR A 17 -11.46 30.52 0.64
N PHE A 18 -10.70 29.95 1.60
CA PHE A 18 -10.08 28.63 1.41
C PHE A 18 -11.11 27.48 1.44
N VAL A 19 -12.10 27.54 2.34
CA VAL A 19 -13.16 26.53 2.43
C VAL A 19 -14.07 26.55 1.18
N ALA A 20 -14.35 27.74 0.64
CA ALA A 20 -15.12 27.87 -0.60
C ALA A 20 -14.41 27.25 -1.81
N ASN A 21 -13.09 27.44 -1.95
CA ASN A 21 -12.30 26.83 -3.01
C ASN A 21 -12.20 25.29 -2.87
N GLY A 22 -12.01 24.77 -1.65
CA GLY A 22 -11.91 23.32 -1.42
C GLY A 22 -13.19 22.56 -1.79
N SER A 23 -14.36 23.13 -1.51
CA SER A 23 -15.64 22.53 -1.91
C SER A 23 -15.86 22.55 -3.42
N GLU A 24 -15.34 23.56 -4.13
CA GLU A 24 -15.45 23.63 -5.59
C GLU A 24 -14.60 22.54 -6.26
N ILE A 25 -13.36 22.35 -5.79
CA ILE A 25 -12.44 21.31 -6.29
C ILE A 25 -13.04 19.92 -6.07
N ASP A 26 -13.54 19.64 -4.86
CA ASP A 26 -14.18 18.36 -4.54
C ASP A 26 -15.37 18.07 -5.48
N ASN A 27 -16.17 19.09 -5.82
CA ASN A 27 -17.29 18.97 -6.75
C ASN A 27 -16.83 18.71 -8.19
N LYS A 28 -15.73 19.33 -8.64
CA LYS A 28 -15.15 19.08 -9.97
C LYS A 28 -14.64 17.65 -10.10
N ILE A 29 -13.88 17.18 -9.10
CA ILE A 29 -13.42 15.78 -9.03
C ILE A 29 -14.60 14.82 -9.12
N ARG A 30 -15.67 15.06 -8.34
CA ARG A 30 -16.88 14.21 -8.38
C ARG A 30 -17.59 14.24 -9.73
N LYS A 31 -17.71 15.41 -10.36
CA LYS A 31 -18.41 15.56 -11.64
C LYS A 31 -17.69 14.86 -12.79
N ASN A 32 -16.36 14.83 -12.75
CA ASN A 32 -15.54 14.22 -13.80
C ASN A 32 -15.49 12.69 -13.68
N ALA A 33 -15.83 12.13 -12.52
CA ALA A 33 -16.11 10.71 -12.34
C ALA A 33 -17.62 10.40 -12.50
N ASP A 34 -18.01 9.79 -13.62
CA ASP A 34 -19.35 9.17 -13.75
C ASP A 34 -19.35 7.81 -13.02
N PHE A 35 -19.18 7.88 -11.69
CA PHE A 35 -18.96 6.73 -10.83
C PHE A 35 -20.21 6.44 -10.01
N GLN A 36 -20.79 5.26 -10.23
CA GLN A 36 -21.92 4.74 -9.45
C GLN A 36 -21.43 3.63 -8.52
N ALA A 37 -21.23 3.96 -7.24
CA ALA A 37 -20.60 3.08 -6.27
C ALA A 37 -21.21 1.67 -6.18
N GLY A 38 -22.53 1.54 -6.35
CA GLY A 38 -23.23 0.25 -6.30
C GLY A 38 -22.82 -0.76 -7.40
N ASN A 39 -22.25 -0.28 -8.51
CA ASN A 39 -21.82 -1.11 -9.63
C ASN A 39 -20.45 -1.79 -9.39
N TYR A 40 -19.73 -1.37 -8.34
CA TYR A 40 -18.37 -1.81 -8.06
C TYR A 40 -18.29 -2.60 -6.76
N GLN A 41 -17.34 -3.55 -6.70
CA GLN A 41 -17.15 -4.43 -5.55
C GLN A 41 -15.70 -4.41 -5.05
N LEU A 42 -14.74 -4.09 -5.91
CA LEU A 42 -13.32 -4.07 -5.57
C LEU A 42 -12.69 -2.70 -5.87
N MET A 43 -11.87 -2.19 -4.96
CA MET A 43 -11.10 -0.95 -5.13
C MET A 43 -9.61 -1.21 -4.95
N LEU A 44 -8.84 -0.98 -6.01
CA LEU A 44 -7.41 -1.27 -6.08
C LEU A 44 -6.64 0.05 -6.11
N VAL A 45 -6.21 0.55 -4.95
CA VAL A 45 -5.50 1.82 -4.81
C VAL A 45 -3.99 1.62 -4.99
N GLY A 46 -3.34 2.45 -5.81
CA GLY A 46 -1.91 2.33 -6.12
C GLY A 46 -0.96 2.68 -4.97
N GLY A 47 -1.43 3.36 -3.94
CA GLY A 47 -0.59 3.85 -2.83
C GLY A 47 -0.55 5.37 -2.78
N GLY A 48 0.39 5.93 -2.01
CA GLY A 48 0.72 7.36 -2.06
C GLY A 48 -0.42 8.33 -1.75
N LEU A 49 -1.47 7.89 -1.03
CA LEU A 49 -2.63 8.74 -0.73
C LEU A 49 -2.25 10.02 0.03
N SER A 50 -1.10 10.04 0.72
CA SER A 50 -0.56 11.24 1.37
C SER A 50 -1.62 11.91 2.25
N THR A 51 -2.15 11.13 3.18
CA THR A 51 -3.26 11.51 4.05
C THR A 51 -2.78 12.37 5.21
N CYS A 52 -3.52 13.43 5.51
CA CYS A 52 -3.33 14.33 6.64
C CYS A 52 -3.66 13.60 7.94
N SER A 53 -2.64 13.44 8.78
CA SER A 53 -2.79 12.86 10.11
C SER A 53 -1.87 13.54 11.12
N SER A 54 -2.11 13.29 12.41
CA SER A 54 -1.27 13.80 13.49
C SER A 54 0.19 13.29 13.41
N LEU A 55 0.44 12.13 12.79
CA LEU A 55 1.81 11.64 12.51
C LEU A 55 2.37 12.12 11.17
N ALA A 56 1.54 12.68 10.30
CA ALA A 56 1.90 13.10 8.94
C ALA A 56 1.37 14.50 8.62
N SER A 57 1.60 15.47 9.52
CA SER A 57 1.13 16.85 9.40
C SER A 57 1.60 17.56 8.13
N GLY A 58 2.71 17.10 7.52
CA GLY A 58 3.18 17.55 6.21
C GLY A 58 2.16 17.39 5.07
N ASN A 59 1.18 16.49 5.23
CA ASN A 59 0.10 16.25 4.27
C ASN A 59 -1.14 17.14 4.50
N CYS A 60 -1.14 17.95 5.55
CA CYS A 60 -2.26 18.78 5.97
C CYS A 60 -2.17 20.22 5.44
N LEU A 61 -3.31 20.80 5.04
CA LEU A 61 -3.42 22.20 4.70
C LEU A 61 -3.19 23.07 5.94
N ASP A 62 -4.10 22.97 6.91
CA ASP A 62 -4.07 23.72 8.18
C ASP A 62 -4.82 22.91 9.26
N ALA A 63 -4.41 21.65 9.46
CA ALA A 63 -4.99 20.79 10.49
C ALA A 63 -4.44 21.16 11.87
N ASP A 64 -5.35 21.24 12.84
CA ASP A 64 -5.03 21.52 14.24
C ASP A 64 -5.27 20.25 15.06
N PHE A 65 -4.21 19.46 15.25
CA PHE A 65 -4.23 18.29 16.11
C PHE A 65 -3.78 18.69 17.52
N ASP A 66 -4.62 18.45 18.51
CA ASP A 66 -4.30 18.82 19.89
C ASP A 66 -3.33 17.85 20.58
N ASP A 67 -2.86 18.23 21.77
CA ASP A 67 -1.93 17.45 22.61
C ASP A 67 -2.52 16.11 23.12
N THR A 68 -3.78 15.80 22.79
CA THR A 68 -4.41 14.51 23.11
C THR A 68 -4.16 13.45 22.05
N THR A 69 -3.67 13.85 20.87
CA THR A 69 -3.38 12.98 19.74
C THR A 69 -1.93 12.53 19.72
N ARG A 70 -1.66 11.36 19.12
CA ARG A 70 -0.28 10.87 18.95
C ARG A 70 0.40 11.65 17.83
N GLN A 71 1.49 12.35 18.17
CA GLN A 71 2.23 13.23 17.24
C GLN A 71 3.54 12.59 16.74
N GLN A 72 4.14 11.71 17.53
CA GLN A 72 5.35 10.96 17.18
C GLN A 72 5.54 9.76 18.10
N SER A 73 6.45 8.87 17.74
CA SER A 73 6.91 7.79 18.62
C SER A 73 8.07 8.26 19.50
N HIS A 74 8.04 7.87 20.76
CA HIS A 74 9.12 8.12 21.72
C HIS A 74 9.78 6.80 22.12
N TYR A 75 11.07 6.86 22.43
CA TYR A 75 11.89 5.73 22.81
C TYR A 75 12.50 5.98 24.19
N LEU A 76 12.14 5.14 25.16
CA LEU A 76 12.60 5.23 26.55
C LEU A 76 13.83 4.35 26.75
N ILE A 77 14.94 4.99 27.11
CA ILE A 77 16.17 4.29 27.47
C ILE A 77 16.17 4.01 28.99
N ASP A 78 15.72 2.83 29.40
CA ASP A 78 15.74 2.39 30.80
C ASP A 78 16.41 1.02 31.00
N GLU A 79 16.69 0.67 32.25
CA GLU A 79 17.38 -0.59 32.60
C GLU A 79 16.61 -1.81 32.09
N LYS A 80 15.28 -1.78 32.24
CA LYS A 80 14.39 -2.88 31.86
C LYS A 80 14.45 -3.15 30.35
N ASN A 81 14.37 -2.12 29.52
CA ASN A 81 14.35 -2.25 28.07
C ASN A 81 15.73 -2.66 27.54
N ILE A 82 16.82 -2.12 28.12
CA ILE A 82 18.18 -2.53 27.79
C ILE A 82 18.39 -4.01 28.14
N ASP A 83 17.97 -4.45 29.33
CA ASP A 83 18.06 -5.86 29.72
C ASP A 83 17.24 -6.78 28.80
N ALA A 84 16.03 -6.37 28.39
CA ALA A 84 15.22 -7.11 27.44
C ALA A 84 15.94 -7.28 26.08
N ILE A 85 16.61 -6.24 25.59
CA ILE A 85 17.42 -6.31 24.36
C ILE A 85 18.61 -7.26 24.55
N LEU A 86 19.38 -7.11 25.62
CA LEU A 86 20.60 -7.88 25.86
C LEU A 86 20.34 -9.37 26.14
N THR A 87 19.12 -9.71 26.57
CA THR A 87 18.67 -11.10 26.81
C THR A 87 17.90 -11.71 25.65
N SER A 88 17.60 -10.93 24.61
CA SER A 88 16.91 -11.41 23.41
C SER A 88 17.70 -12.48 22.64
N GLN A 89 16.98 -13.27 21.86
CA GLN A 89 17.56 -14.24 20.92
C GLN A 89 18.39 -13.53 19.84
N ALA A 90 17.87 -12.42 19.31
CA ALA A 90 18.53 -11.60 18.30
C ALA A 90 19.92 -11.12 18.78
N PHE A 91 20.01 -10.63 20.02
CA PHE A 91 21.29 -10.23 20.61
C PHE A 91 22.20 -11.43 20.90
N SER A 92 21.64 -12.55 21.36
CA SER A 92 22.37 -13.77 21.65
C SER A 92 23.00 -14.42 20.42
N SER A 93 22.50 -14.10 19.21
CA SER A 93 23.10 -14.53 17.93
C SER A 93 24.46 -13.86 17.64
N LEU A 94 24.77 -12.74 18.30
CA LEU A 94 26.08 -12.08 18.20
C LEU A 94 27.14 -12.93 18.92
N THR A 95 28.31 -13.09 18.32
CA THR A 95 29.39 -13.94 18.86
C THR A 95 30.66 -13.16 19.18
N GLY A 96 31.43 -13.68 20.14
CA GLY A 96 32.77 -13.19 20.51
C GLY A 96 32.82 -11.69 20.81
N ASP A 97 33.88 -11.04 20.32
CA ASP A 97 34.16 -9.61 20.55
C ASP A 97 33.04 -8.68 20.08
N LYS A 98 32.28 -9.07 19.04
CA LYS A 98 31.17 -8.24 18.52
C LYS A 98 30.07 -8.09 19.57
N ARG A 99 29.71 -9.19 20.26
CA ARG A 99 28.67 -9.15 21.30
C ARG A 99 29.05 -8.22 22.44
N GLU A 100 30.30 -8.29 22.91
CA GLU A 100 30.77 -7.46 24.01
C GLU A 100 30.86 -5.98 23.63
N LYS A 101 31.34 -5.67 22.41
CA LYS A 101 31.37 -4.29 21.89
C LYS A 101 29.97 -3.70 21.77
N VAL A 102 29.01 -4.45 21.24
CA VAL A 102 27.62 -4.00 21.12
C VAL A 102 26.98 -3.84 22.50
N LYS A 103 27.26 -4.75 23.45
CA LYS A 103 26.82 -4.58 24.85
C LYS A 103 27.34 -3.26 25.44
N ASN A 104 28.63 -2.97 25.28
CA ASN A 104 29.25 -1.74 25.77
C ASN A 104 28.66 -0.50 25.09
N LEU A 105 28.32 -0.59 23.80
CA LEU A 105 27.61 0.47 23.09
C LEU A 105 26.25 0.77 23.72
N PHE A 106 25.43 -0.25 23.97
CA PHE A 106 24.14 -0.09 24.64
C PHE A 106 24.29 0.48 26.05
N MET A 107 25.28 0.02 26.82
CA MET A 107 25.55 0.54 28.16
C MET A 107 26.04 1.99 28.14
N GLY A 108 26.77 2.40 27.10
CA GLY A 108 27.18 3.79 26.88
C GLY A 108 25.97 4.69 26.59
N ILE A 109 25.09 4.26 25.68
CA ILE A 109 23.83 4.95 25.39
C ILE A 109 22.97 5.05 26.66
N TYR A 110 22.84 3.95 27.40
CA TYR A 110 22.10 3.95 28.66
C TYR A 110 22.69 4.94 29.67
N ALA A 111 24.01 4.98 29.85
CA ALA A 111 24.66 5.87 30.81
C ALA A 111 24.48 7.36 30.46
N GLU A 112 24.34 7.70 29.18
CA GLU A 112 24.15 9.08 28.71
C GLU A 112 22.67 9.51 28.72
N TYR A 113 21.76 8.63 28.33
CA TYR A 113 20.34 8.95 28.09
C TYR A 113 19.38 8.27 29.08
N GLN A 114 19.86 7.86 30.25
CA GLN A 114 19.06 7.09 31.23
C GLN A 114 17.75 7.81 31.60
N ASN A 115 16.62 7.12 31.41
CA ASN A 115 15.25 7.60 31.63
C ASN A 115 14.82 8.78 30.73
N GLU A 116 15.56 9.07 29.65
CA GLU A 116 15.15 10.06 28.68
C GLU A 116 14.21 9.46 27.63
N HIS A 117 13.29 10.29 27.13
CA HIS A 117 12.40 9.97 26.02
C HIS A 117 12.96 10.58 24.74
N LEU A 118 13.50 9.73 23.87
CA LEU A 118 14.10 10.15 22.61
C LEU A 118 13.10 10.04 21.47
N THR A 119 13.14 10.99 20.54
CA THR A 119 12.56 10.79 19.20
C THR A 119 13.38 9.77 18.40
N ARG A 120 12.86 9.31 17.26
CA ARG A 120 13.59 8.36 16.39
C ARG A 120 14.95 8.91 15.92
N ASP A 121 14.99 10.19 15.59
CA ASP A 121 16.22 10.86 15.15
C ASP A 121 17.21 11.05 16.29
N GLU A 122 16.73 11.32 17.50
CA GLU A 122 17.56 11.36 18.71
C GLU A 122 18.12 9.99 19.05
N LEU A 123 17.32 8.93 18.95
CA LEU A 123 17.80 7.57 19.15
C LEU A 123 18.90 7.22 18.13
N LYS A 124 18.69 7.51 16.85
CA LYS A 124 19.72 7.31 15.81
C LYS A 124 21.00 8.12 16.09
N ARG A 125 20.86 9.36 16.57
CA ARG A 125 22.00 10.19 17.00
C ARG A 125 22.70 9.61 18.23
N ALA A 126 21.98 9.06 19.20
CA ALA A 126 22.57 8.40 20.36
C ALA A 126 23.47 7.23 19.95
N PHE A 127 23.02 6.40 19.00
CA PHE A 127 23.88 5.37 18.39
C PHE A 127 25.10 5.95 17.66
N SER A 128 24.95 7.08 16.99
CA SER A 128 26.04 7.72 16.25
C SER A 128 27.10 8.33 17.18
N ASN A 129 26.69 8.79 18.36
CA ASN A 129 27.56 9.47 19.33
C ASN A 129 28.25 8.51 20.30
N ALA A 130 27.69 7.31 20.50
CA ALA A 130 28.23 6.35 21.46
C ALA A 130 29.58 5.78 21.00
N ASP A 131 30.66 6.11 21.73
CA ASP A 131 31.99 5.55 21.53
C ASP A 131 32.17 4.30 22.39
N ALA A 132 32.21 3.13 21.73
CA ALA A 132 32.50 1.84 22.37
C ALA A 132 33.93 1.35 22.03
N GLY A 133 34.93 2.23 22.20
CA GLY A 133 36.35 1.88 22.04
C GLY A 133 36.75 1.70 20.58
N GLY A 134 36.34 2.64 19.72
CA GLY A 134 36.58 2.60 18.27
C GLY A 134 35.62 1.70 17.49
N PHE A 135 34.53 1.26 18.13
CA PHE A 135 33.40 0.62 17.45
C PHE A 135 32.41 1.70 16.98
N ASP A 136 32.26 1.84 15.67
CA ASP A 136 31.38 2.84 15.06
C ASP A 136 29.91 2.45 15.24
N GLY A 137 29.22 3.14 16.15
CA GLY A 137 27.81 2.92 16.45
C GLY A 137 26.87 3.31 15.31
N SER A 138 27.24 4.27 14.46
CA SER A 138 26.48 4.62 13.25
C SER A 138 26.56 3.50 12.21
N ALA A 139 27.77 3.00 11.95
CA ALA A 139 27.96 1.84 11.08
C ALA A 139 27.23 0.60 11.61
N PHE A 140 27.23 0.40 12.93
CA PHE A 140 26.48 -0.69 13.55
C PHE A 140 24.97 -0.54 13.39
N TYR A 141 24.39 0.62 13.70
CA TYR A 141 22.95 0.88 13.55
C TYR A 141 22.44 0.55 12.13
N ASN A 142 23.21 0.95 11.11
CA ASN A 142 22.88 0.72 9.71
C ASN A 142 23.11 -0.74 9.24
N SER A 143 23.96 -1.52 9.94
CA SER A 143 24.31 -2.90 9.58
C SER A 143 23.69 -3.97 10.48
N MET A 144 22.80 -3.60 11.40
CA MET A 144 22.00 -4.55 12.18
C MET A 144 21.18 -5.45 11.24
N SER A 145 21.03 -6.72 11.61
CA SER A 145 19.98 -7.56 11.02
C SER A 145 18.60 -7.01 11.38
N ASP A 146 17.60 -7.34 10.57
CA ASP A 146 16.19 -6.94 10.79
C ASP A 146 15.72 -7.35 12.18
N GLU A 147 15.99 -8.60 12.55
CA GLU A 147 15.63 -9.17 13.85
C GLU A 147 16.20 -8.33 15.01
N LEU A 148 17.50 -8.00 14.97
CA LEU A 148 18.14 -7.23 16.03
C LEU A 148 17.66 -5.78 16.04
N TYR A 149 17.54 -5.15 14.88
CA TYR A 149 17.08 -3.77 14.80
C TYR A 149 15.66 -3.60 15.33
N TYR A 150 14.74 -4.45 14.92
CA TYR A 150 13.36 -4.37 15.38
C TYR A 150 13.24 -4.79 16.84
N THR A 151 14.05 -5.74 17.32
CA THR A 151 14.15 -6.03 18.77
C THR A 151 14.53 -4.79 19.55
N VAL A 152 15.49 -4.01 19.08
CA VAL A 152 15.93 -2.77 19.73
C VAL A 152 14.83 -1.71 19.67
N LEU A 153 14.31 -1.44 18.48
CA LEU A 153 13.33 -0.38 18.26
C LEU A 153 12.06 -0.62 19.09
N ASP A 154 11.57 -1.85 19.10
CA ASP A 154 10.31 -2.22 19.73
C ASP A 154 10.37 -2.32 21.26
N HIS A 155 11.51 -2.76 21.81
CA HIS A 155 11.69 -2.77 23.27
C HIS A 155 11.91 -1.36 23.81
N LEU A 156 12.57 -0.48 23.06
CA LEU A 156 12.75 0.91 23.47
C LEU A 156 11.50 1.76 23.27
N GLU A 157 10.55 1.37 22.41
CA GLU A 157 9.32 2.13 22.19
C GLU A 157 8.58 2.38 23.52
N ALA A 158 8.27 3.64 23.80
CA ALA A 158 7.60 4.05 25.02
C ALA A 158 6.08 4.07 24.80
N PRO A 159 5.27 3.53 25.72
CA PRO A 159 3.83 3.68 25.66
C PRO A 159 3.42 5.16 25.76
N ASP A 160 2.56 5.62 24.86
CA ASP A 160 2.09 7.01 24.82
C ASP A 160 0.65 7.11 25.34
N HIS A 161 0.49 7.65 26.55
CA HIS A 161 -0.81 7.75 27.23
C HIS A 161 -1.12 9.17 27.68
N LEU A 162 -2.41 9.50 27.67
CA LEU A 162 -2.99 10.65 28.34
C LEU A 162 -2.85 10.51 29.86
N PRO A 163 -2.97 11.62 30.62
CA PRO A 163 -3.05 11.56 32.08
C PRO A 163 -4.22 10.71 32.62
N SER A 164 -5.27 10.49 31.81
CA SER A 164 -6.38 9.58 32.11
C SER A 164 -5.99 8.10 32.07
N GLY A 165 -4.84 7.76 31.49
CA GLY A 165 -4.38 6.40 31.25
C GLY A 165 -4.77 5.83 29.88
N GLU A 166 -5.57 6.55 29.10
CA GLU A 166 -5.92 6.15 27.73
C GLU A 166 -4.76 6.40 26.77
N ARG A 167 -4.55 5.51 25.80
CA ARG A 167 -3.46 5.64 24.82
C ARG A 167 -3.76 6.81 23.87
N ARG A 168 -2.76 7.66 23.60
CA ARG A 168 -2.87 8.65 22.51
C ARG A 168 -2.94 7.91 21.18
N GLN A 169 -3.92 8.27 20.36
CA GLN A 169 -4.16 7.66 19.06
C GLN A 169 -3.77 8.62 17.95
N GLU A 170 -3.30 8.07 16.83
CA GLU A 170 -3.17 8.85 15.60
C GLU A 170 -4.57 9.26 15.12
N GLN A 171 -4.71 10.52 14.70
CA GLN A 171 -5.97 11.03 14.15
C GLN A 171 -5.76 11.53 12.73
N VAL A 172 -6.76 11.31 11.88
CA VAL A 172 -6.81 11.77 10.49
C VAL A 172 -7.80 12.92 10.38
N ASP A 173 -7.46 13.92 9.55
CA ASP A 173 -8.40 14.95 9.12
C ASP A 173 -8.45 15.01 7.59
N LEU A 174 -9.40 14.27 7.01
CA LEU A 174 -9.58 14.25 5.56
C LEU A 174 -10.03 15.60 5.00
N SER A 175 -10.70 16.44 5.81
CA SER A 175 -11.16 17.75 5.37
C SER A 175 -10.00 18.69 5.08
N GLN A 176 -8.90 18.54 5.83
CA GLN A 176 -7.65 19.29 5.71
C GLN A 176 -6.62 18.60 4.80
N ASN A 177 -6.99 17.52 4.11
CA ASN A 177 -6.05 16.85 3.23
C ASN A 177 -5.62 17.73 2.04
N LYS A 178 -4.31 17.89 1.82
CA LYS A 178 -3.78 18.59 0.64
C LYS A 178 -4.20 17.89 -0.65
N ASN A 179 -4.09 16.55 -0.69
CA ASN A 179 -4.49 15.78 -1.85
C ASN A 179 -6.01 15.50 -1.83
N ARG A 180 -6.77 16.26 -2.63
CA ARG A 180 -8.23 16.12 -2.70
C ARG A 180 -8.68 14.80 -3.34
N TYR A 181 -7.88 14.24 -4.25
CA TYR A 181 -8.17 12.92 -4.85
C TYR A 181 -8.04 11.79 -3.84
N ALA A 182 -7.10 11.88 -2.90
CA ALA A 182 -7.00 10.89 -1.83
C ALA A 182 -8.22 10.87 -0.91
N LYS A 183 -8.70 12.06 -0.50
CA LYS A 183 -9.99 12.20 0.20
C LYS A 183 -11.12 11.55 -0.59
N TYR A 184 -11.21 11.86 -1.89
CA TYR A 184 -12.24 11.32 -2.78
C TYR A 184 -12.22 9.79 -2.84
N ILE A 185 -11.04 9.17 -2.87
CA ILE A 185 -10.89 7.69 -2.87
C ILE A 185 -11.47 7.06 -1.61
N TYR A 186 -11.15 7.59 -0.42
CA TYR A 186 -11.74 7.11 0.84
C TYR A 186 -13.27 7.22 0.83
N GLU A 187 -13.79 8.38 0.42
CA GLU A 187 -15.24 8.61 0.33
C GLU A 187 -15.92 7.66 -0.66
N GLN A 188 -15.27 7.33 -1.79
CA GLN A 188 -15.82 6.37 -2.74
C GLN A 188 -15.83 4.94 -2.21
N PHE A 189 -14.82 4.53 -1.42
CA PHE A 189 -14.85 3.23 -0.78
C PHE A 189 -15.99 3.11 0.25
N VAL A 190 -16.21 4.17 1.04
CA VAL A 190 -17.35 4.23 1.97
C VAL A 190 -18.68 4.21 1.19
N ALA A 191 -18.79 4.92 0.07
CA ALA A 191 -19.98 4.88 -0.78
C ALA A 191 -20.23 3.49 -1.38
N MET A 192 -19.17 2.77 -1.77
CA MET A 192 -19.26 1.38 -2.24
C MET A 192 -19.80 0.47 -1.13
N ALA A 193 -19.30 0.60 0.11
CA ALA A 193 -19.81 -0.17 1.25
C ALA A 193 -21.25 0.22 1.61
N ALA A 194 -21.60 1.51 1.54
CA ALA A 194 -22.96 2.01 1.81
C ALA A 194 -23.99 1.39 0.86
N ALA A 195 -23.62 1.13 -0.40
CA ALA A 195 -24.48 0.45 -1.38
C ALA A 195 -24.74 -1.04 -1.07
N ARG A 196 -24.23 -1.57 0.06
CA ARG A 196 -24.47 -2.93 0.56
C ARG A 196 -25.16 -2.93 1.92
N VAL A 197 -25.51 -1.75 2.43
CA VAL A 197 -26.38 -1.61 3.60
C VAL A 197 -27.82 -1.84 3.16
N ASP A 198 -28.60 -2.55 3.98
CA ASP A 198 -30.02 -2.70 3.75
C ASP A 198 -30.72 -1.33 3.87
N ASP A 199 -31.43 -0.90 2.81
CA ASP A 199 -32.10 0.41 2.72
C ASP A 199 -33.03 0.72 3.91
N SER A 200 -33.46 -0.30 4.66
CA SER A 200 -34.33 -0.14 5.83
C SER A 200 -33.62 0.41 7.09
N SER A 201 -32.28 0.38 7.17
CA SER A 201 -31.57 0.67 8.43
C SER A 201 -31.12 2.12 8.63
N GLN A 202 -31.04 2.95 7.57
CA GLN A 202 -30.39 4.27 7.57
C GLN A 202 -29.02 4.32 8.28
N SER A 203 -28.36 3.17 8.45
CA SER A 203 -27.13 3.05 9.24
C SER A 203 -25.91 3.37 8.39
N LYS A 204 -24.86 3.92 9.00
CA LYS A 204 -23.55 4.02 8.36
C LYS A 204 -23.08 2.61 7.94
N PRO A 205 -22.37 2.45 6.80
CA PRO A 205 -21.77 1.17 6.47
C PRO A 205 -20.70 0.82 7.51
N LYS A 206 -20.62 -0.46 7.87
CA LYS A 206 -19.59 -0.96 8.76
C LYS A 206 -18.42 -1.49 7.94
N ILE A 207 -17.22 -0.95 8.15
CA ILE A 207 -16.01 -1.31 7.44
C ILE A 207 -15.02 -1.96 8.42
N ALA A 208 -14.43 -3.08 8.04
CA ALA A 208 -13.27 -3.63 8.71
C ALA A 208 -11.99 -3.14 8.05
N VAL A 209 -11.05 -2.63 8.86
CA VAL A 209 -9.68 -2.37 8.43
C VAL A 209 -8.78 -3.51 8.90
N ILE A 210 -8.00 -4.07 7.97
CA ILE A 210 -7.04 -5.14 8.22
C ILE A 210 -5.66 -4.60 7.90
N THR A 211 -4.82 -4.46 8.92
CA THR A 211 -3.50 -3.82 8.83
C THR A 211 -2.36 -4.83 8.65
N ALA A 212 -2.66 -5.99 8.08
CA ALA A 212 -1.76 -7.14 7.96
C ALA A 212 -0.53 -6.90 7.08
N SER A 213 -0.53 -5.87 6.24
CA SER A 213 0.64 -5.52 5.42
C SER A 213 1.72 -4.82 6.26
N SER A 214 1.38 -4.31 7.45
CA SER A 214 2.38 -3.69 8.33
C SER A 214 3.16 -4.78 9.07
N ARG A 215 4.47 -4.54 9.27
CA ARG A 215 5.28 -5.33 10.20
C ARG A 215 4.72 -5.26 11.62
N ASP A 216 4.30 -4.06 12.04
CA ASP A 216 3.48 -3.86 13.23
C ASP A 216 2.03 -3.51 12.83
N PRO A 217 1.11 -4.49 12.81
CA PRO A 217 -0.28 -4.25 12.44
C PRO A 217 -1.02 -3.39 13.47
N PHE A 218 -0.55 -3.31 14.72
CA PHE A 218 -1.20 -2.54 15.76
C PHE A 218 -1.00 -1.04 15.57
N GLU A 219 0.18 -0.62 15.10
CA GLU A 219 0.53 0.78 14.90
C GLU A 219 -0.39 1.46 13.89
N SER A 220 -0.58 0.85 12.71
CA SER A 220 -1.33 1.47 11.60
C SER A 220 -2.85 1.48 11.79
N ALA A 221 -3.38 0.80 12.81
CA ALA A 221 -4.82 0.62 12.96
C ALA A 221 -5.55 1.93 13.30
N ASP A 222 -4.94 2.83 14.09
CA ASP A 222 -5.53 4.15 14.41
C ASP A 222 -5.77 4.96 13.15
N PHE A 223 -4.75 5.07 12.30
CA PHE A 223 -4.79 5.80 11.04
C PHE A 223 -5.97 5.36 10.17
N TYR A 224 -6.09 4.05 9.89
CA TYR A 224 -7.13 3.55 8.99
C TYR A 224 -8.52 3.60 9.64
N GLN A 225 -8.63 3.38 10.95
CA GLN A 225 -9.90 3.59 11.67
C GLN A 225 -10.35 5.05 11.52
N SER A 226 -9.49 6.00 11.88
CA SER A 226 -9.78 7.43 11.82
C SER A 226 -10.08 7.90 10.38
N ALA A 227 -9.33 7.43 9.38
CA ALA A 227 -9.55 7.80 7.98
C ALA A 227 -10.95 7.39 7.47
N PHE A 228 -11.38 6.16 7.74
CA PHE A 228 -12.69 5.69 7.28
C PHE A 228 -13.85 6.23 8.13
N GLU A 229 -13.62 6.53 9.41
CA GLU A 229 -14.59 7.24 10.25
C GLU A 229 -14.85 8.65 9.72
N GLN A 230 -13.78 9.39 9.39
CA GLN A 230 -13.85 10.71 8.74
C GLN A 230 -14.54 10.66 7.38
N ALA A 231 -14.35 9.57 6.62
CA ALA A 231 -15.04 9.34 5.36
C ALA A 231 -16.52 8.92 5.53
N GLY A 232 -16.98 8.68 6.77
CA GLY A 232 -18.40 8.51 7.10
C GLY A 232 -18.83 7.08 7.46
N ALA A 233 -17.91 6.14 7.65
CA ALA A 233 -18.22 4.76 8.04
C ALA A 233 -18.28 4.57 9.57
N GLU A 234 -18.90 3.46 10.01
CA GLU A 234 -18.55 2.81 11.28
C GLU A 234 -17.35 1.90 11.01
N VAL A 235 -16.29 1.97 11.80
CA VAL A 235 -15.06 1.23 11.51
C VAL A 235 -14.68 0.31 12.66
N ILE A 236 -14.33 -0.92 12.32
CA ILE A 236 -13.72 -1.87 13.24
C ILE A 236 -12.33 -2.23 12.72
N TRP A 237 -11.39 -2.46 13.63
CA TRP A 237 -10.12 -3.08 13.30
C TRP A 237 -10.19 -4.58 13.58
N LEU A 238 -9.75 -5.39 12.62
CA LEU A 238 -9.65 -6.85 12.79
C LEU A 238 -8.18 -7.24 12.95
N PRO A 239 -7.79 -7.93 14.05
CA PRO A 239 -6.42 -8.35 14.33
C PRO A 239 -5.99 -9.59 13.51
N LEU A 240 -6.32 -9.58 12.22
CA LEU A 240 -6.03 -10.64 11.27
C LEU A 240 -4.66 -10.38 10.62
N ASP A 241 -3.60 -10.88 11.24
CA ASP A 241 -2.22 -10.80 10.73
C ASP A 241 -1.56 -12.19 10.65
N GLN A 242 -0.29 -12.23 10.22
CA GLN A 242 0.46 -13.49 10.11
C GLN A 242 0.60 -14.24 11.44
N SER A 243 0.73 -13.53 12.57
CA SER A 243 0.90 -14.12 13.89
C SER A 243 -0.41 -14.70 14.41
N TYR A 244 -1.53 -14.01 14.18
CA TYR A 244 -2.87 -14.59 14.41
C TYR A 244 -3.05 -15.89 13.62
N GLN A 245 -2.76 -15.88 12.31
CA GLN A 245 -2.98 -17.08 11.49
C GLN A 245 -2.06 -18.24 11.87
N GLN A 246 -0.79 -17.96 12.15
CA GLN A 246 0.14 -18.98 12.60
C GLN A 246 -0.31 -19.60 13.93
N ALA A 247 -0.75 -18.77 14.88
CA ALA A 247 -1.31 -19.23 16.15
C ALA A 247 -2.56 -20.10 15.94
N ARG A 248 -3.48 -19.69 15.07
CA ARG A 248 -4.67 -20.48 14.72
C ARG A 248 -4.31 -21.81 14.08
N GLU A 249 -3.35 -21.83 13.16
CA GLU A 249 -2.89 -23.07 12.53
C GLU A 249 -2.24 -24.03 13.54
N TRP A 250 -1.51 -23.51 14.52
CA TRP A 250 -0.98 -24.31 15.63
C TRP A 250 -2.10 -24.85 16.53
N GLN A 251 -3.13 -24.04 16.80
CA GLN A 251 -4.32 -24.44 17.55
C GLN A 251 -5.05 -25.60 16.87
N ASP A 252 -5.25 -25.51 15.55
CA ASP A 252 -5.89 -26.55 14.75
C ASP A 252 -5.09 -27.87 14.76
N LYS A 253 -3.76 -27.79 14.96
CA LYS A 253 -2.85 -28.94 15.08
C LYS A 253 -2.74 -29.49 16.52
N GLY A 254 -3.47 -28.93 17.47
CA GLY A 254 -3.51 -29.38 18.87
C GLY A 254 -2.43 -28.78 19.77
N PHE A 255 -1.71 -27.74 19.32
CA PHE A 255 -0.78 -26.98 20.15
C PHE A 255 -1.49 -25.76 20.76
N ASP A 256 -0.96 -25.21 21.85
CA ASP A 256 -1.43 -23.93 22.38
C ASP A 256 -0.83 -22.77 21.56
N GLY A 257 -1.43 -22.50 20.40
CA GLY A 257 -0.98 -21.43 19.52
C GLY A 257 -1.39 -20.06 20.06
N CYS A 258 -2.63 -19.90 20.49
CA CYS A 258 -3.15 -18.62 20.97
C CYS A 258 -2.48 -18.17 22.28
N GLY A 259 -2.21 -19.09 23.22
CA GLY A 259 -1.47 -18.77 24.44
C GLY A 259 -0.01 -18.35 24.20
N ARG A 260 0.53 -18.64 23.00
CA ARG A 260 1.90 -18.32 22.59
C ARG A 260 1.99 -17.14 21.61
N LEU A 261 0.92 -16.36 21.48
CA LEU A 261 0.86 -15.24 20.54
C LEU A 261 2.01 -14.23 20.69
N THR A 262 2.45 -13.95 21.93
CA THR A 262 3.61 -13.07 22.19
C THR A 262 4.91 -13.63 21.59
N GLU A 263 5.15 -14.92 21.77
CA GLU A 263 6.33 -15.61 21.21
C GLU A 263 6.24 -15.66 19.68
N ILE A 264 5.07 -16.02 19.14
CA ILE A 264 4.83 -16.08 17.69
C ILE A 264 5.00 -14.70 17.04
N ARG A 265 4.57 -13.61 17.69
CA ARG A 265 4.83 -12.25 17.20
C ARG A 265 6.31 -11.92 17.18
N ALA A 266 7.05 -12.27 18.22
CA ALA A 266 8.49 -12.07 18.29
C ALA A 266 9.22 -12.85 17.17
N ASP A 267 8.86 -14.11 16.95
CA ASP A 267 9.38 -14.95 15.84
C ASP A 267 9.06 -14.33 14.46
N ASN A 268 8.01 -13.53 14.38
CA ASN A 268 7.56 -12.80 13.20
C ASN A 268 8.07 -11.35 13.12
N GLY A 269 9.03 -10.96 13.99
CA GLY A 269 9.73 -9.68 13.92
C GLY A 269 8.99 -8.50 14.58
N SER A 270 8.03 -8.76 15.46
CA SER A 270 7.31 -7.74 16.23
C SER A 270 7.38 -8.05 17.73
N PHE A 271 8.02 -7.18 18.51
CA PHE A 271 8.41 -7.45 19.89
C PHE A 271 7.68 -6.52 20.87
N ASN A 272 7.45 -6.98 22.10
CA ASN A 272 6.96 -6.12 23.20
C ASN A 272 5.65 -5.35 22.89
N ARG A 273 4.79 -5.84 21.98
CA ARG A 273 3.60 -5.10 21.54
C ARG A 273 2.52 -5.02 22.62
N GLU A 274 2.52 -5.93 23.58
CA GLU A 274 1.59 -5.95 24.73
C GLU A 274 1.78 -4.74 25.64
N ALA A 275 3.02 -4.23 25.76
CA ALA A 275 3.30 -3.03 26.54
C ALA A 275 2.82 -1.76 25.83
N ILE A 276 2.83 -1.74 24.50
CA ILE A 276 2.48 -0.57 23.68
C ILE A 276 0.99 -0.53 23.34
N TYR A 277 0.40 -1.70 23.06
CA TYR A 277 -0.97 -1.87 22.61
C TYR A 277 -1.71 -2.95 23.42
N PRO A 278 -1.88 -2.77 24.75
CA PRO A 278 -2.48 -3.80 25.61
C PRO A 278 -3.89 -4.20 25.16
N ASP A 279 -4.74 -3.24 24.80
CA ASP A 279 -6.12 -3.52 24.39
C ASP A 279 -6.20 -4.28 23.06
N ARG A 280 -5.33 -3.95 22.10
CA ARG A 280 -5.31 -4.59 20.79
C ARG A 280 -4.76 -6.00 20.84
N THR A 281 -3.70 -6.20 21.62
CA THR A 281 -3.12 -7.54 21.83
C THR A 281 -4.07 -8.44 22.61
N ALA A 282 -4.82 -7.90 23.59
CA ALA A 282 -5.89 -8.61 24.27
C ALA A 282 -7.04 -8.98 23.32
N LEU A 283 -7.47 -8.07 22.44
CA LEU A 283 -8.47 -8.35 21.41
C LEU A 283 -8.01 -9.48 20.47
N GLN A 284 -6.75 -9.44 20.01
CA GLN A 284 -6.19 -10.49 19.18
C GLN A 284 -6.16 -11.84 19.89
N LEU A 285 -5.77 -11.86 21.17
CA LEU A 285 -5.80 -13.07 21.98
C LEU A 285 -7.23 -13.62 22.10
N GLU A 286 -8.21 -12.77 22.42
CA GLU A 286 -9.59 -13.20 22.55
C GLU A 286 -10.12 -13.79 21.24
N MET A 287 -9.95 -13.09 20.11
CA MET A 287 -10.39 -13.58 18.81
C MET A 287 -9.61 -14.82 18.38
N CYS A 288 -8.33 -14.94 18.74
CA CYS A 288 -7.58 -16.17 18.51
C CYS A 288 -8.20 -17.32 19.31
N SER A 289 -8.47 -17.15 20.59
CA SER A 289 -9.07 -18.21 21.42
C SER A 289 -10.51 -18.55 21.04
N LYS A 290 -11.26 -17.56 20.51
CA LYS A 290 -12.67 -17.64 20.12
C LYS A 290 -12.86 -17.12 18.68
N PRO A 291 -12.43 -17.89 17.65
CA PRO A 291 -12.43 -17.44 16.26
C PRO A 291 -13.84 -17.11 15.72
N GLU A 292 -14.90 -17.64 16.35
CA GLU A 292 -16.27 -17.26 16.03
C GLU A 292 -16.56 -15.76 16.22
N LEU A 293 -15.80 -15.06 17.08
CA LEU A 293 -15.91 -13.61 17.23
C LEU A 293 -15.39 -12.88 15.99
N MET A 294 -14.28 -13.36 15.40
CA MET A 294 -13.73 -12.83 14.14
C MET A 294 -14.73 -13.02 13.01
N TRP A 295 -15.27 -14.23 12.85
CA TRP A 295 -16.22 -14.55 11.79
C TRP A 295 -17.53 -13.77 11.92
N LYS A 296 -18.04 -13.62 13.14
CA LYS A 296 -19.23 -12.79 13.41
C LYS A 296 -19.02 -11.33 13.00
N GLN A 297 -17.84 -10.75 13.24
CA GLN A 297 -17.55 -9.41 12.74
C GLN A 297 -17.51 -9.40 11.20
N LEU A 298 -16.81 -10.37 10.61
CA LEU A 298 -16.73 -10.52 9.15
C LEU A 298 -18.08 -10.77 8.48
N GLU A 299 -19.10 -11.28 9.17
CA GLU A 299 -20.47 -11.46 8.67
C GLU A 299 -21.30 -10.16 8.70
N GLN A 300 -20.93 -9.19 9.55
CA GLN A 300 -21.72 -7.98 9.79
C GLN A 300 -21.26 -6.75 9.01
N ILE A 301 -20.02 -6.76 8.51
CA ILE A 301 -19.44 -5.65 7.76
C ILE A 301 -19.96 -5.57 6.31
N GLN A 302 -19.84 -4.41 5.68
CA GLN A 302 -20.11 -4.18 4.26
C GLN A 302 -18.84 -3.91 3.46
N GLY A 303 -17.72 -3.62 4.12
CA GLY A 303 -16.42 -3.43 3.47
C GLY A 303 -15.24 -4.01 4.26
N VAL A 304 -14.22 -4.50 3.55
CA VAL A 304 -12.89 -4.82 4.10
C VAL A 304 -11.85 -3.97 3.38
N PHE A 305 -10.99 -3.27 4.11
CA PHE A 305 -9.88 -2.51 3.54
C PHE A 305 -8.52 -3.00 4.06
N PHE A 306 -7.61 -3.34 3.14
CA PHE A 306 -6.25 -3.77 3.43
C PHE A 306 -5.26 -2.60 3.31
N ASN A 307 -4.43 -2.41 4.34
CA ASN A 307 -3.41 -1.36 4.34
C ASN A 307 -2.25 -1.62 3.37
N GLY A 308 -1.46 -0.56 3.14
CA GLY A 308 -0.15 -0.66 2.50
C GLY A 308 0.93 -1.19 3.43
N GLY A 309 2.08 -1.59 2.86
CA GLY A 309 3.17 -2.25 3.58
C GLY A 309 3.80 -3.35 2.72
N ASP A 310 3.85 -4.57 3.24
CA ASP A 310 4.36 -5.77 2.58
C ASP A 310 3.23 -6.78 2.31
N GLN A 311 2.97 -7.04 1.02
CA GLN A 311 1.92 -7.95 0.58
C GLN A 311 2.17 -9.41 0.99
N SER A 312 3.42 -9.83 1.20
CA SER A 312 3.73 -11.18 1.68
C SER A 312 3.24 -11.39 3.12
N LEU A 313 3.16 -10.35 3.94
CA LEU A 313 2.58 -10.42 5.29
C LEU A 313 1.06 -10.61 5.25
N THR A 314 0.35 -9.83 4.42
CA THR A 314 -1.09 -10.04 4.21
C THR A 314 -1.38 -11.41 3.61
N ARG A 315 -0.52 -11.92 2.72
CA ARG A 315 -0.65 -13.29 2.21
C ARG A 315 -0.61 -14.32 3.33
N LYS A 316 0.34 -14.22 4.26
CA LYS A 316 0.43 -15.10 5.45
C LYS A 316 -0.74 -14.92 6.42
N ALA A 317 -1.38 -13.75 6.44
CA ALA A 317 -2.59 -13.49 7.23
C ALA A 317 -3.88 -14.06 6.61
N LEU A 318 -3.88 -14.38 5.31
CA LEU A 318 -5.06 -14.85 4.58
C LEU A 318 -4.94 -16.30 4.10
N ARG A 319 -3.72 -16.82 3.94
CA ARG A 319 -3.41 -18.15 3.39
C ARG A 319 -2.70 -18.98 4.46
N ARG A 320 -3.01 -20.27 4.50
CA ARG A 320 -2.36 -21.25 5.38
C ARG A 320 -1.00 -21.67 4.81
N SER A 321 -0.17 -22.30 5.64
CA SER A 321 1.17 -22.76 5.23
C SER A 321 1.17 -23.76 4.06
N ASP A 322 0.05 -24.47 3.84
CA ASP A 322 -0.14 -25.40 2.70
C ASP A 322 -0.64 -24.71 1.41
N GLY A 323 -0.80 -23.38 1.42
CA GLY A 323 -1.35 -22.64 0.30
C GLY A 323 -2.86 -22.82 0.13
N SER A 324 -3.60 -23.21 1.17
CA SER A 324 -5.06 -23.12 1.16
C SER A 324 -5.54 -21.81 1.78
N ASP A 325 -6.77 -21.41 1.47
CA ASP A 325 -7.37 -20.23 2.09
C ASP A 325 -7.65 -20.48 3.58
N SER A 326 -7.34 -19.49 4.41
CA SER A 326 -7.80 -19.45 5.81
C SER A 326 -9.34 -19.43 5.90
N PRO A 327 -9.93 -19.80 7.04
CA PRO A 327 -11.37 -19.62 7.27
C PRO A 327 -11.84 -18.18 7.02
N GLU A 328 -11.05 -17.19 7.42
CA GLU A 328 -11.34 -15.77 7.24
C GLU A 328 -11.35 -15.38 5.76
N LEU A 329 -10.34 -15.79 4.98
CA LEU A 329 -10.30 -15.53 3.53
C LEU A 329 -11.46 -16.22 2.80
N LYS A 330 -11.84 -17.44 3.19
CA LYS A 330 -12.99 -18.15 2.61
C LYS A 330 -14.28 -17.36 2.82
N LEU A 331 -14.50 -16.85 4.03
CA LEU A 331 -15.68 -16.03 4.36
C LEU A 331 -15.67 -14.70 3.59
N ILE A 332 -14.52 -14.02 3.52
CA ILE A 332 -14.36 -12.78 2.72
C ILE A 332 -14.71 -13.06 1.24
N LYS A 333 -14.13 -14.11 0.64
CA LYS A 333 -14.42 -14.50 -0.74
C LYS A 333 -15.88 -14.83 -0.98
N GLN A 334 -16.50 -15.55 -0.05
CA GLN A 334 -17.91 -15.91 -0.14
C GLN A 334 -18.78 -14.64 -0.19
N ARG A 335 -18.64 -13.74 0.80
CA ARG A 335 -19.47 -12.53 0.88
C ARG A 335 -19.19 -11.56 -0.27
N PHE A 336 -17.95 -11.51 -0.75
CA PHE A 336 -17.56 -10.75 -1.94
C PHE A 336 -18.26 -11.30 -3.20
N ALA A 337 -18.20 -12.62 -3.43
CA ALA A 337 -18.87 -13.27 -4.56
C ALA A 337 -20.40 -13.15 -4.51
N GLU A 338 -20.99 -13.10 -3.31
CA GLU A 338 -22.41 -12.85 -3.08
C GLU A 338 -22.81 -11.37 -3.25
N GLY A 339 -21.84 -10.47 -3.49
CA GLY A 339 -22.06 -9.02 -3.64
C GLY A 339 -22.44 -8.29 -2.36
N GLN A 340 -22.30 -8.93 -1.19
CA GLN A 340 -22.61 -8.38 0.13
C GLN A 340 -21.45 -7.60 0.75
N LEU A 341 -20.23 -7.81 0.22
CA LEU A 341 -19.01 -7.23 0.75
C LEU A 341 -18.23 -6.56 -0.38
N VAL A 342 -17.76 -5.33 -0.13
CA VAL A 342 -16.75 -4.69 -0.96
C VAL A 342 -15.37 -4.88 -0.37
N VAL A 343 -14.36 -5.01 -1.22
CA VAL A 343 -12.97 -5.15 -0.80
C VAL A 343 -12.16 -4.00 -1.38
N GLY A 344 -11.29 -3.43 -0.56
CA GLY A 344 -10.38 -2.38 -0.97
C GLY A 344 -8.98 -2.66 -0.46
N GLY A 345 -7.99 -2.07 -1.09
CA GLY A 345 -6.65 -2.04 -0.54
C GLY A 345 -5.80 -0.94 -1.16
N THR A 346 -4.70 -0.61 -0.50
CA THR A 346 -3.72 0.37 -0.99
C THR A 346 -2.33 -0.22 -1.00
N SER A 347 -1.54 0.06 -2.05
CA SER A 347 -0.18 -0.46 -2.18
C SER A 347 -0.15 -2.00 -2.02
N ALA A 348 0.52 -2.56 -1.01
CA ALA A 348 0.47 -4.00 -0.70
C ALA A 348 -0.95 -4.58 -0.61
N GLY A 349 -1.92 -3.82 -0.06
CA GLY A 349 -3.33 -4.23 0.00
C GLY A 349 -3.99 -4.36 -1.39
N THR A 350 -3.45 -3.71 -2.42
CA THR A 350 -3.82 -3.91 -3.83
C THR A 350 -3.03 -5.06 -4.44
N ALA A 351 -1.72 -5.12 -4.19
CA ALA A 351 -0.85 -6.16 -4.72
C ALA A 351 -1.28 -7.56 -4.29
N ILE A 352 -1.90 -7.72 -3.11
CA ILE A 352 -2.41 -9.01 -2.62
C ILE A 352 -3.67 -9.51 -3.35
N GLN A 353 -4.33 -8.71 -4.18
CA GLN A 353 -5.63 -9.08 -4.75
C GLN A 353 -5.59 -10.15 -5.88
N PRO A 354 -4.57 -10.23 -6.76
CA PRO A 354 -4.50 -11.24 -7.81
C PRO A 354 -4.51 -12.67 -7.26
N GLY A 355 -5.06 -13.60 -8.02
CA GLY A 355 -4.99 -15.03 -7.73
C GLY A 355 -6.03 -15.85 -8.50
N GLY A 356 -5.98 -17.16 -8.34
CA GLY A 356 -6.80 -18.06 -9.15
C GLY A 356 -6.27 -18.18 -10.57
N GLN A 357 -7.17 -18.22 -11.56
CA GLN A 357 -6.80 -18.40 -12.96
C GLN A 357 -7.59 -17.48 -13.89
N PHE A 358 -6.94 -17.03 -14.95
CA PHE A 358 -7.56 -16.33 -16.07
C PHE A 358 -7.10 -16.98 -17.37
N ASN A 359 -8.02 -17.33 -18.27
CA ASN A 359 -7.72 -18.06 -19.51
C ASN A 359 -6.83 -19.31 -19.29
N GLN A 360 -7.14 -20.10 -18.24
CA GLN A 360 -6.39 -21.31 -17.84
C GLN A 360 -4.94 -21.06 -17.40
N ARG A 361 -4.57 -19.80 -17.13
CA ARG A 361 -3.25 -19.42 -16.61
C ARG A 361 -3.38 -18.93 -15.16
N PRO A 362 -2.51 -19.38 -14.25
CA PRO A 362 -2.44 -18.82 -12.90
C PRO A 362 -2.19 -17.31 -12.94
N LEU A 363 -2.76 -16.58 -11.99
CA LEU A 363 -2.50 -15.14 -11.82
C LEU A 363 -1.48 -14.92 -10.70
N PRO A 364 -0.23 -14.55 -11.04
CA PRO A 364 0.81 -14.33 -10.04
C PRO A 364 0.63 -12.99 -9.32
N MET A 365 1.17 -12.92 -8.10
CA MET A 365 1.34 -11.68 -7.34
C MET A 365 2.81 -11.28 -7.34
N ILE A 366 3.13 -10.04 -7.74
CA ILE A 366 4.47 -9.47 -7.58
C ILE A 366 4.79 -9.31 -6.09
N SER A 367 5.94 -9.82 -5.66
CA SER A 367 6.44 -9.66 -4.28
C SER A 367 7.59 -8.66 -4.17
N ASN A 368 8.44 -8.51 -5.18
CA ASN A 368 9.57 -7.57 -5.16
C ASN A 368 10.10 -7.25 -6.57
N GLY A 369 10.97 -6.24 -6.69
CA GLY A 369 11.99 -6.14 -7.72
C GLY A 369 11.92 -4.91 -8.62
N ASP A 370 13.02 -4.54 -9.25
CA ASP A 370 13.12 -3.33 -10.07
C ASP A 370 13.15 -3.65 -11.57
N SER A 371 12.76 -2.68 -12.40
CA SER A 371 12.58 -2.87 -13.85
C SER A 371 13.86 -3.30 -14.57
N ASP A 372 14.99 -2.66 -14.25
CA ASP A 372 16.31 -2.94 -14.79
C ASP A 372 16.77 -4.37 -14.45
N THR A 373 16.75 -4.70 -13.15
CA THR A 373 17.18 -6.00 -12.63
C THR A 373 16.28 -7.12 -13.16
N ALA A 374 14.98 -6.87 -13.31
CA ALA A 374 14.04 -7.80 -13.94
C ALA A 374 14.44 -8.14 -15.38
N PHE A 375 14.85 -7.16 -16.18
CA PHE A 375 15.31 -7.40 -17.55
C PHE A 375 16.69 -8.07 -17.60
N GLU A 376 17.59 -7.78 -16.66
CA GLU A 376 18.91 -8.41 -16.58
C GLU A 376 18.83 -9.87 -16.12
N ARG A 377 18.06 -10.16 -15.06
CA ARG A 377 18.10 -11.45 -14.35
C ARG A 377 16.84 -12.29 -14.51
N GLY A 378 15.72 -11.67 -14.87
CA GLY A 378 14.43 -12.34 -15.08
C GLY A 378 13.56 -12.35 -13.83
N ALA A 379 12.42 -13.05 -13.93
CA ALA A 379 11.48 -13.21 -12.82
C ALA A 379 11.69 -14.55 -12.10
N PHE A 380 11.66 -14.52 -10.77
CA PHE A 380 11.89 -15.68 -9.90
C PHE A 380 10.62 -16.02 -9.10
N ALA A 381 10.13 -17.26 -9.21
CA ALA A 381 8.98 -17.76 -8.44
C ALA A 381 9.41 -18.21 -7.03
N VAL A 382 9.87 -17.26 -6.21
CA VAL A 382 10.43 -17.48 -4.87
C VAL A 382 10.00 -16.36 -3.93
N TYR A 383 10.19 -16.56 -2.63
CA TYR A 383 9.95 -15.52 -1.63
C TYR A 383 10.85 -14.29 -1.86
N PRO A 384 10.35 -13.08 -1.57
CA PRO A 384 11.14 -11.87 -1.74
C PRO A 384 12.33 -11.83 -0.76
N PRO A 385 13.43 -11.16 -1.13
CA PRO A 385 14.50 -10.85 -0.19
C PRO A 385 14.00 -9.90 0.92
N SER A 386 14.77 -9.79 2.02
CA SER A 386 14.49 -8.80 3.07
C SER A 386 14.53 -7.37 2.50
N GLN A 387 13.64 -6.51 3.00
CA GLN A 387 13.59 -5.08 2.67
C GLN A 387 14.84 -4.29 3.12
N ARG A 388 15.62 -4.83 4.05
CA ARG A 388 16.90 -4.24 4.49
C ARG A 388 18.10 -4.90 3.83
N CYS A 389 17.89 -5.82 2.88
CA CYS A 389 18.97 -6.32 2.04
C CYS A 389 19.59 -5.16 1.27
N GLN A 390 20.92 -5.09 1.27
CA GLN A 390 21.63 -4.00 0.60
C GLN A 390 21.69 -4.27 -0.92
N PRO A 391 21.49 -3.25 -1.77
CA PRO A 391 21.51 -3.43 -3.23
C PRO A 391 22.79 -4.06 -3.78
N GLU A 392 23.94 -3.80 -3.18
CA GLU A 392 25.25 -4.22 -3.70
C GLU A 392 25.74 -5.58 -3.19
N THR A 393 25.01 -6.24 -2.27
CA THR A 393 25.40 -7.55 -1.74
C THR A 393 24.30 -8.57 -1.99
N PRO A 394 24.61 -9.77 -2.51
CA PRO A 394 23.62 -10.83 -2.63
C PRO A 394 22.95 -11.12 -1.28
N CYS A 395 21.63 -11.12 -1.28
CA CYS A 395 20.80 -11.55 -0.17
C CYS A 395 20.90 -13.07 0.02
N ASP A 396 20.29 -13.57 1.09
CA ASP A 396 20.09 -15.01 1.28
C ASP A 396 19.48 -15.64 0.02
N SER A 397 19.95 -16.84 -0.34
CA SER A 397 19.55 -17.58 -1.56
C SER A 397 20.12 -17.04 -2.89
N GLY A 398 21.04 -16.08 -2.87
CA GLY A 398 21.71 -15.58 -4.09
C GLY A 398 20.86 -14.61 -4.92
N LEU A 399 19.76 -14.12 -4.34
CA LEU A 399 18.95 -13.05 -4.89
C LEU A 399 19.61 -11.69 -4.62
N LEU A 400 19.34 -10.71 -5.47
CA LEU A 400 19.63 -9.29 -5.19
C LEU A 400 18.41 -8.64 -4.56
N ALA A 401 18.61 -7.54 -3.83
CA ALA A 401 17.51 -6.78 -3.22
C ALA A 401 16.50 -6.28 -4.27
N SER A 402 16.94 -6.06 -5.51
CA SER A 402 16.15 -5.59 -6.64
C SER A 402 15.63 -6.74 -7.54
N ASP A 403 15.85 -8.01 -7.20
CA ASP A 403 15.37 -9.12 -8.03
C ASP A 403 13.83 -9.17 -8.10
N LEU A 404 13.30 -9.34 -9.31
CA LEU A 404 11.88 -9.53 -9.55
C LEU A 404 11.44 -10.90 -9.02
N THR A 405 10.75 -10.89 -7.89
CA THR A 405 10.15 -12.09 -7.28
C THR A 405 8.63 -12.05 -7.35
N TYR A 406 8.00 -13.22 -7.41
CA TYR A 406 6.55 -13.35 -7.44
C TYR A 406 6.06 -14.65 -6.78
N GLU A 407 4.84 -14.60 -6.26
CA GLU A 407 4.08 -15.76 -5.78
C GLU A 407 3.25 -16.32 -6.93
N ALA A 408 3.59 -17.53 -7.39
CA ALA A 408 3.00 -18.14 -8.59
C ALA A 408 1.52 -18.53 -8.43
N ASP A 409 1.07 -18.79 -7.20
CA ASP A 409 -0.33 -19.08 -6.86
C ASP A 409 -1.14 -17.82 -6.53
N GLY A 410 -0.49 -16.65 -6.55
CA GLY A 410 -1.09 -15.36 -6.28
C GLY A 410 -1.23 -15.07 -4.78
N GLY A 411 -2.10 -14.11 -4.49
CA GLY A 411 -2.42 -13.63 -3.16
C GLY A 411 -3.76 -14.14 -2.65
N SER A 412 -4.69 -13.22 -2.46
CA SER A 412 -6.06 -13.49 -2.02
C SER A 412 -6.91 -14.08 -3.14
N GLY A 413 -6.73 -13.70 -4.41
CA GLY A 413 -7.59 -14.14 -5.51
C GLY A 413 -8.99 -13.50 -5.54
N LEU A 414 -9.12 -12.30 -4.97
CA LEU A 414 -10.32 -11.47 -5.09
C LEU A 414 -10.33 -10.64 -6.38
N PHE A 415 -9.17 -10.48 -7.03
CA PHE A 415 -9.03 -10.01 -8.40
C PHE A 415 -8.59 -11.16 -9.31
N ASN A 416 -9.38 -11.48 -10.33
CA ASN A 416 -9.16 -12.66 -11.18
C ASN A 416 -9.05 -12.34 -12.69
N LEU A 417 -8.79 -11.07 -13.04
CA LEU A 417 -8.58 -10.66 -14.44
C LEU A 417 -7.10 -10.56 -14.84
N GLY A 418 -6.20 -10.25 -13.90
CA GLY A 418 -4.80 -10.01 -14.23
C GLY A 418 -3.89 -9.85 -13.01
N THR A 419 -2.60 -9.65 -13.29
CA THR A 419 -1.61 -9.29 -12.26
C THR A 419 -1.67 -7.79 -11.97
N LEU A 420 -1.31 -7.41 -10.74
CA LEU A 420 -1.34 -6.03 -10.27
C LEU A 420 0.06 -5.54 -9.89
N ASP A 421 0.27 -4.24 -10.09
CA ASP A 421 1.40 -3.47 -9.58
C ASP A 421 0.93 -2.09 -9.08
N THR A 422 1.72 -1.47 -8.21
CA THR A 422 1.37 -0.29 -7.39
C THR A 422 2.54 0.67 -7.30
N HIS A 423 2.31 1.92 -6.88
CA HIS A 423 3.29 3.01 -6.93
C HIS A 423 3.98 3.06 -8.29
N PHE A 424 3.15 3.03 -9.33
CA PHE A 424 3.51 2.40 -10.58
C PHE A 424 4.39 3.29 -11.44
N SER A 425 3.84 4.38 -11.99
CA SER A 425 4.63 5.32 -12.78
C SER A 425 5.63 6.11 -11.95
N GLU A 426 5.39 6.32 -10.66
CA GLU A 426 6.31 7.02 -9.76
C GLU A 426 7.62 6.26 -9.55
N ARG A 427 7.67 4.97 -9.93
CA ARG A 427 8.83 4.09 -9.77
C ARG A 427 9.23 3.37 -11.07
N ASP A 428 8.79 3.86 -12.23
CA ASP A 428 9.08 3.29 -13.56
C ASP A 428 8.87 1.76 -13.64
N ARG A 429 7.73 1.29 -13.11
CA ARG A 429 7.43 -0.16 -12.96
C ARG A 429 6.80 -0.79 -14.21
N GLU A 430 6.68 -0.04 -15.31
CA GLU A 430 6.16 -0.53 -16.59
C GLU A 430 6.91 -1.76 -17.10
N ALA A 431 8.25 -1.73 -17.03
CA ALA A 431 9.06 -2.80 -17.58
C ALA A 431 8.95 -4.09 -16.76
N ARG A 432 9.06 -4.04 -15.41
CA ARG A 432 8.92 -5.23 -14.57
C ARG A 432 7.53 -5.88 -14.70
N LEU A 433 6.47 -5.07 -14.79
CA LEU A 433 5.10 -5.57 -14.91
C LEU A 433 4.87 -6.24 -16.27
N ALA A 434 5.27 -5.57 -17.36
CA ALA A 434 5.16 -6.13 -18.71
C ALA A 434 5.99 -7.41 -18.86
N LEU A 435 7.20 -7.44 -18.30
CA LEU A 435 8.04 -8.61 -18.31
C LEU A 435 7.39 -9.78 -17.58
N LEU A 436 6.87 -9.58 -16.36
CA LEU A 436 6.23 -10.66 -15.61
C LEU A 436 4.99 -11.19 -16.35
N ALA A 437 4.16 -10.30 -16.89
CA ALA A 437 2.96 -10.68 -17.63
C ALA A 437 3.33 -11.57 -18.83
N ALA A 438 4.30 -11.13 -19.62
CA ALA A 438 4.75 -11.88 -20.80
C ALA A 438 5.48 -13.19 -20.43
N PHE A 439 6.29 -13.18 -19.37
CA PHE A 439 7.03 -14.35 -18.87
C PHE A 439 6.10 -15.45 -18.34
N THR A 440 5.04 -15.08 -17.61
CA THR A 440 4.07 -16.02 -17.02
C THR A 440 2.95 -16.40 -17.99
N GLY A 441 2.86 -15.72 -19.14
CA GLY A 441 1.74 -15.86 -20.08
C GLY A 441 0.43 -15.30 -19.54
N THR A 442 0.50 -14.37 -18.58
CA THR A 442 -0.66 -13.65 -18.07
C THR A 442 -1.11 -12.61 -19.09
N ARG A 443 -2.39 -12.67 -19.50
CA ARG A 443 -2.92 -11.76 -20.54
C ARG A 443 -2.88 -10.30 -20.09
N PHE A 444 -3.51 -10.02 -18.95
CA PHE A 444 -3.68 -8.66 -18.47
C PHE A 444 -2.81 -8.39 -17.25
N ALA A 445 -2.22 -7.19 -17.24
CA ALA A 445 -1.54 -6.67 -16.08
C ALA A 445 -1.88 -5.20 -15.90
N PHE A 446 -2.08 -4.77 -14.66
CA PHE A 446 -2.57 -3.45 -14.31
C PHE A 446 -1.61 -2.79 -13.32
N GLY A 447 -0.99 -1.69 -13.75
CA GLY A 447 -0.20 -0.81 -12.92
C GLY A 447 -1.04 0.37 -12.46
N VAL A 448 -1.20 0.53 -11.16
CA VAL A 448 -1.99 1.61 -10.57
C VAL A 448 -1.06 2.67 -9.97
N ASP A 449 -1.16 3.89 -10.47
CA ASP A 449 -0.36 5.05 -10.01
C ASP A 449 -0.74 5.46 -8.57
N GLU A 450 0.12 6.25 -7.91
CA GLU A 450 -0.19 6.80 -6.60
C GLU A 450 -1.43 7.71 -6.63
N ALA A 451 -2.08 7.86 -5.46
CA ALA A 451 -3.31 8.62 -5.29
C ALA A 451 -4.40 8.29 -6.34
N THR A 452 -4.41 7.05 -6.82
CA THR A 452 -5.27 6.55 -7.89
C THR A 452 -5.79 5.16 -7.55
N ALA A 453 -7.01 4.85 -8.00
CA ALA A 453 -7.64 3.56 -7.84
C ALA A 453 -8.26 3.06 -9.14
N LEU A 454 -8.09 1.76 -9.40
CA LEU A 454 -8.93 0.99 -10.30
C LEU A 454 -10.09 0.41 -9.49
N VAL A 455 -11.32 0.77 -9.85
CA VAL A 455 -12.55 0.20 -9.26
C VAL A 455 -13.10 -0.85 -10.21
N VAL A 456 -13.44 -2.02 -9.70
CA VAL A 456 -13.83 -3.20 -10.49
C VAL A 456 -15.20 -3.70 -10.03
N GLY A 457 -16.09 -3.94 -10.99
CA GLY A 457 -17.42 -4.51 -10.80
C GLY A 457 -17.41 -6.01 -10.59
N ASN A 458 -18.58 -6.63 -10.71
CA ASN A 458 -18.71 -8.07 -10.60
C ASN A 458 -17.93 -8.77 -11.73
N GLN A 459 -16.91 -9.52 -11.34
CA GLN A 459 -16.02 -10.26 -12.26
C GLN A 459 -16.64 -11.54 -12.82
N THR A 460 -17.78 -12.01 -12.28
CA THR A 460 -18.52 -13.17 -12.80
C THR A 460 -19.64 -12.77 -13.78
N ALA A 461 -19.92 -11.47 -13.91
CA ALA A 461 -20.87 -10.99 -14.90
C ALA A 461 -20.27 -11.10 -16.32
N GLN A 462 -21.13 -11.19 -17.34
CA GLN A 462 -20.67 -11.25 -18.74
C GLN A 462 -19.75 -10.07 -19.09
N GLN A 463 -20.12 -8.87 -18.61
CA GLN A 463 -19.31 -7.67 -18.66
C GLN A 463 -18.75 -7.40 -17.28
N THR A 464 -17.44 -7.30 -17.15
CA THR A 464 -16.81 -6.79 -15.92
C THR A 464 -16.48 -5.31 -16.10
N PRO A 465 -17.32 -4.39 -15.59
CA PRO A 465 -17.05 -2.96 -15.70
C PRO A 465 -15.92 -2.56 -14.75
N MET A 466 -15.10 -1.62 -15.19
CA MET A 466 -14.03 -1.02 -14.41
C MET A 466 -13.98 0.48 -14.68
N ALA A 467 -13.52 1.25 -13.70
CA ALA A 467 -13.29 2.68 -13.87
C ALA A 467 -12.01 3.12 -13.14
N VAL A 468 -11.44 4.23 -13.58
CA VAL A 468 -10.30 4.85 -12.91
C VAL A 468 -10.78 6.07 -12.13
N ILE A 469 -10.36 6.17 -10.87
CA ILE A 469 -10.57 7.36 -10.04
C ILE A 469 -9.24 7.77 -9.38
N GLY A 470 -8.87 9.04 -9.47
CA GLY A 470 -7.75 9.58 -8.69
C GLY A 470 -6.96 10.65 -9.41
N GLN A 471 -5.75 10.90 -8.93
CA GLN A 471 -4.91 11.97 -9.45
C GLN A 471 -4.16 11.56 -10.73
N GLY A 472 -3.51 10.39 -10.70
CA GLY A 472 -2.81 9.76 -11.82
C GLY A 472 -3.75 8.89 -12.66
N GLY A 473 -3.28 7.71 -13.06
CA GLY A 473 -4.05 6.79 -13.88
C GLY A 473 -3.74 5.31 -13.64
N VAL A 474 -4.27 4.48 -14.54
CA VAL A 474 -4.06 3.04 -14.56
C VAL A 474 -3.50 2.67 -15.92
N TRP A 475 -2.30 2.09 -15.91
CA TRP A 475 -1.67 1.53 -17.09
C TRP A 475 -1.98 0.04 -17.18
N MET A 476 -2.41 -0.40 -18.35
CA MET A 476 -2.80 -1.78 -18.59
C MET A 476 -2.00 -2.35 -19.75
N VAL A 477 -1.46 -3.54 -19.57
CA VAL A 477 -0.87 -4.37 -20.64
C VAL A 477 -1.88 -5.40 -21.09
N ASP A 478 -2.03 -5.57 -22.40
CA ASP A 478 -2.66 -6.73 -23.02
C ASP A 478 -1.61 -7.51 -23.84
N THR A 479 -1.29 -8.72 -23.37
CA THR A 479 -0.32 -9.62 -24.01
C THR A 479 -0.97 -10.58 -25.01
N GLN A 480 -2.26 -10.42 -25.36
CA GLN A 480 -2.98 -11.31 -26.30
C GLN A 480 -2.24 -11.53 -27.61
N SER A 481 -1.67 -10.45 -28.18
CA SER A 481 -0.83 -10.50 -29.40
C SER A 481 0.65 -10.26 -29.09
N GLY A 482 1.04 -10.40 -27.83
CA GLY A 482 2.38 -10.11 -27.35
C GLY A 482 3.39 -11.20 -27.71
N ILE A 483 4.65 -10.80 -27.81
CA ILE A 483 5.77 -11.69 -28.07
C ILE A 483 6.78 -11.49 -26.94
N TYR A 484 7.19 -12.58 -26.30
CA TYR A 484 8.34 -12.60 -25.40
C TYR A 484 9.42 -13.52 -25.97
N LYS A 485 10.67 -13.05 -25.94
CA LYS A 485 11.81 -13.81 -26.46
C LYS A 485 13.04 -13.58 -25.57
N LEU A 486 13.68 -14.67 -25.18
CA LEU A 486 15.01 -14.67 -24.59
C LEU A 486 15.99 -15.21 -25.62
N GLN A 487 16.88 -14.37 -26.15
CA GLN A 487 17.91 -14.77 -27.11
C GLN A 487 19.22 -14.07 -26.80
N ASN A 488 20.32 -14.83 -26.73
CA ASN A 488 21.66 -14.30 -26.43
C ASN A 488 21.68 -13.42 -25.16
N ASN A 489 20.98 -13.86 -24.11
CA ASN A 489 20.76 -13.14 -22.84
C ASN A 489 20.00 -11.80 -22.95
N LYS A 490 19.44 -11.46 -24.11
CA LYS A 490 18.55 -10.32 -24.29
C LYS A 490 17.10 -10.76 -24.14
N ARG A 491 16.36 -10.11 -23.26
CA ARG A 491 14.92 -10.23 -23.08
C ARG A 491 14.25 -9.17 -23.93
N GLN A 492 13.51 -9.64 -24.92
CA GLN A 492 12.72 -8.80 -25.83
C GLN A 492 11.26 -9.07 -25.55
N LEU A 493 10.48 -8.00 -25.36
CA LEU A 493 9.02 -8.12 -25.31
C LEU A 493 8.36 -7.07 -26.21
N VAL A 494 7.24 -7.45 -26.81
CA VAL A 494 6.33 -6.57 -27.52
C VAL A 494 4.92 -6.88 -27.03
N ALA A 495 4.13 -5.85 -26.70
CA ALA A 495 2.74 -6.01 -26.27
C ALA A 495 1.92 -4.75 -26.59
N MET A 496 0.64 -4.78 -26.23
CA MET A 496 -0.26 -3.63 -26.32
C MET A 496 -0.39 -2.98 -24.95
N SER A 497 -0.44 -1.65 -24.90
CA SER A 497 -0.72 -0.90 -23.68
C SER A 497 -1.92 0.05 -23.84
N HIS A 498 -2.55 0.32 -22.70
CA HIS A 498 -3.62 1.29 -22.53
C HIS A 498 -3.31 2.13 -21.28
N TYR A 499 -3.68 3.39 -21.28
CA TYR A 499 -3.61 4.23 -20.09
C TYR A 499 -4.89 5.03 -19.93
N LEU A 500 -5.51 4.86 -18.77
CA LEU A 500 -6.78 5.44 -18.41
C LEU A 500 -6.58 6.40 -17.24
N ASN A 501 -7.16 7.59 -17.33
CA ASN A 501 -7.11 8.60 -16.28
C ASN A 501 -8.46 8.63 -15.54
N HIS A 502 -8.53 9.41 -14.46
CA HIS A 502 -9.76 9.59 -13.69
C HIS A 502 -10.97 9.92 -14.57
N GLY A 503 -12.05 9.18 -14.35
CA GLY A 503 -13.31 9.28 -15.08
C GLY A 503 -13.41 8.37 -16.31
N ASP A 504 -12.28 7.85 -16.80
CA ASP A 504 -12.27 6.87 -17.88
C ASP A 504 -12.75 5.50 -17.37
N THR A 505 -13.40 4.75 -18.25
CA THR A 505 -13.91 3.41 -17.96
C THR A 505 -13.43 2.39 -18.98
N LEU A 506 -13.32 1.15 -18.54
CA LEU A 506 -13.15 -0.02 -19.41
C LEU A 506 -14.11 -1.13 -18.98
N SER A 507 -14.45 -2.03 -19.88
CA SER A 507 -15.16 -3.27 -19.56
C SER A 507 -14.54 -4.43 -20.30
N TYR A 508 -14.40 -5.56 -19.61
CA TYR A 508 -14.01 -6.83 -20.23
C TYR A 508 -15.26 -7.70 -20.46
N ASP A 509 -15.46 -8.09 -21.72
CA ASP A 509 -16.48 -9.05 -22.13
C ASP A 509 -15.92 -10.47 -22.05
N HIS A 510 -16.45 -11.30 -21.15
CA HIS A 510 -16.00 -12.69 -21.00
C HIS A 510 -16.39 -13.61 -22.16
N GLN A 511 -17.48 -13.28 -22.88
CA GLN A 511 -17.95 -14.04 -24.02
C GLN A 511 -17.14 -13.71 -25.28
N GLU A 512 -16.99 -12.42 -25.59
CA GLU A 512 -16.24 -11.95 -26.76
C GLU A 512 -14.73 -11.91 -26.51
N GLN A 513 -14.30 -12.09 -25.26
CA GLN A 513 -12.91 -11.99 -24.80
C GLN A 513 -12.24 -10.67 -25.22
N ALA A 514 -13.01 -9.59 -25.22
CA ALA A 514 -12.64 -8.29 -25.76
C ALA A 514 -12.76 -7.17 -24.72
N LEU A 515 -11.94 -6.14 -24.88
CA LEU A 515 -12.01 -4.92 -24.10
C LEU A 515 -12.84 -3.87 -24.82
N SER A 516 -13.63 -3.12 -24.06
CA SER A 516 -14.30 -1.91 -24.50
C SER A 516 -13.89 -0.74 -23.59
N PHE A 517 -13.81 0.46 -24.15
CA PHE A 517 -13.32 1.65 -23.47
C PHE A 517 -14.28 2.82 -23.65
N SER A 518 -14.45 3.63 -22.62
CA SER A 518 -15.11 4.93 -22.69
C SER A 518 -14.22 5.96 -22.02
N LEU A 519 -13.63 6.84 -22.82
CA LEU A 519 -12.68 7.86 -22.35
C LEU A 519 -13.36 9.22 -22.30
N LYS A 520 -13.14 9.98 -21.23
CA LYS A 520 -13.80 11.29 -20.97
C LYS A 520 -13.23 12.43 -21.80
N GLY A 521 -11.96 12.33 -22.18
CA GLY A 521 -11.29 13.36 -22.96
C GLY A 521 -11.80 13.46 -24.40
N GLU A 522 -11.44 14.55 -25.07
CA GLU A 522 -11.69 14.72 -26.50
C GLU A 522 -10.65 13.94 -27.33
N PRO A 523 -11.06 13.25 -28.41
CA PRO A 523 -10.13 12.51 -29.25
C PRO A 523 -9.14 13.44 -29.95
N LEU A 524 -7.85 13.11 -29.89
CA LEU A 524 -6.79 13.86 -30.56
C LEU A 524 -6.46 13.27 -31.93
N GLN A 525 -6.27 14.14 -32.92
CA GLN A 525 -5.76 13.78 -34.26
C GLN A 525 -4.32 14.25 -34.52
N GLN A 526 -3.78 15.11 -33.66
CA GLN A 526 -2.45 15.70 -33.74
C GLN A 526 -1.83 15.77 -32.35
N ILE A 527 -0.50 15.89 -32.30
CA ILE A 527 0.25 16.01 -31.05
C ILE A 527 -0.19 17.25 -30.29
N LYS A 528 -0.54 17.07 -29.01
CA LYS A 528 -0.78 18.16 -28.09
C LYS A 528 -0.13 17.80 -26.75
N ALA A 529 1.16 18.10 -26.64
CA ALA A 529 1.97 17.82 -25.46
C ALA A 529 1.26 18.28 -24.18
N THR A 530 1.41 17.47 -23.14
CA THR A 530 0.91 17.75 -21.81
C THR A 530 1.97 17.36 -20.79
N THR A 531 1.90 17.96 -19.61
CA THR A 531 2.73 17.56 -18.46
C THR A 531 1.93 16.59 -17.62
N PRO A 532 2.55 15.50 -17.11
CA PRO A 532 1.88 14.63 -16.15
C PRO A 532 1.38 15.40 -14.92
N PRO A 533 0.27 14.97 -14.31
CA PRO A 533 -0.33 15.64 -13.14
C PRO A 533 0.45 15.44 -11.84
N VAL A 534 1.38 14.48 -11.83
CA VAL A 534 2.28 14.13 -10.74
C VAL A 534 3.70 13.97 -11.29
N GLU A 535 4.71 14.06 -10.42
CA GLU A 535 6.10 13.82 -10.82
C GLU A 535 6.31 12.32 -11.07
N ASP A 536 6.04 11.90 -12.31
CA ASP A 536 6.13 10.52 -12.75
C ASP A 536 7.48 10.16 -13.35
N GLY A 537 7.71 8.86 -13.51
CA GLY A 537 8.86 8.27 -14.17
C GLY A 537 8.97 8.58 -15.67
N GLN A 538 10.10 8.18 -16.24
CA GLN A 538 10.46 8.48 -17.63
C GLN A 538 9.43 7.97 -18.63
N TRP A 539 8.89 6.76 -18.46
CA TRP A 539 7.90 6.21 -19.39
C TRP A 539 6.71 7.16 -19.56
N ARG A 540 6.16 7.63 -18.43
CA ARG A 540 5.00 8.52 -18.40
C ARG A 540 5.32 9.89 -18.99
N GLN A 541 6.47 10.46 -18.65
CA GLN A 541 6.94 11.74 -19.21
C GLN A 541 7.04 11.67 -20.75
N GLN A 542 7.59 10.58 -21.29
CA GLN A 542 7.70 10.40 -22.74
C GLN A 542 6.33 10.37 -23.42
N LEU A 543 5.36 9.60 -22.89
CA LEU A 543 4.05 9.47 -23.52
C LEU A 543 3.18 10.73 -23.38
N PHE A 544 3.27 11.45 -22.26
CA PHE A 544 2.55 12.71 -22.07
C PHE A 544 3.09 13.83 -22.96
N GLY A 545 4.42 13.94 -23.10
CA GLY A 545 5.07 14.89 -24.00
C GLY A 545 4.72 14.66 -25.48
N HIS A 546 4.33 13.43 -25.84
CA HIS A 546 4.00 13.02 -27.20
C HIS A 546 2.53 12.59 -27.35
N CYS A 547 1.64 13.08 -26.48
CA CYS A 547 0.21 12.76 -26.53
C CYS A 547 -0.38 13.11 -27.90
N GLY A 548 -0.95 12.13 -28.62
CA GLY A 548 -1.45 12.31 -29.99
C GLY A 548 -0.43 12.08 -31.09
N SER A 549 0.76 11.57 -30.78
CA SER A 549 1.79 11.22 -31.78
C SER A 549 1.34 10.08 -32.69
N LYS A 550 1.75 10.17 -33.95
CA LYS A 550 1.65 9.09 -34.95
C LYS A 550 3.01 8.47 -35.25
N GLU A 551 4.08 9.08 -34.76
CA GLU A 551 5.45 8.62 -34.95
C GLU A 551 5.91 7.81 -33.73
N PRO A 552 6.76 6.78 -33.93
CA PRO A 552 7.27 5.99 -32.81
C PRO A 552 8.18 6.82 -31.90
N ILE A 553 7.95 6.69 -30.59
CA ILE A 553 8.71 7.34 -29.52
C ILE A 553 9.73 6.34 -29.00
N ARG A 554 11.00 6.74 -28.89
CA ARG A 554 12.11 5.86 -28.48
C ARG A 554 12.93 6.53 -27.40
N TRP A 555 13.28 5.76 -26.38
CA TRP A 555 14.19 6.20 -25.32
C TRP A 555 14.88 4.99 -24.70
N SER A 556 15.82 5.26 -23.80
CA SER A 556 16.48 4.23 -23.00
C SER A 556 16.56 4.69 -21.56
N GLN A 557 16.41 3.74 -20.64
CA GLN A 557 16.50 3.97 -19.21
C GLN A 557 17.04 2.69 -18.56
N ASP A 558 18.03 2.83 -17.69
CA ASP A 558 18.58 1.76 -16.84
C ASP A 558 18.88 0.45 -17.61
N GLY A 559 19.55 0.59 -18.75
CA GLY A 559 19.94 -0.56 -19.58
C GLY A 559 18.83 -1.15 -20.45
N ILE A 560 17.61 -0.61 -20.41
CA ILE A 560 16.47 -1.03 -21.22
C ILE A 560 16.21 0.00 -22.32
N ALA A 561 16.09 -0.47 -23.57
CA ALA A 561 15.62 0.29 -24.70
C ALA A 561 14.11 0.12 -24.87
N PHE A 562 13.40 1.24 -25.02
CA PHE A 562 11.94 1.29 -25.15
C PHE A 562 11.54 1.86 -26.51
N VAL A 563 10.44 1.32 -27.04
CA VAL A 563 9.74 1.92 -28.18
C VAL A 563 8.24 1.89 -27.91
N ALA A 564 7.59 3.05 -27.97
CA ALA A 564 6.14 3.14 -28.12
C ALA A 564 5.83 3.43 -29.58
N ALA A 565 5.07 2.56 -30.23
CA ALA A 565 4.81 2.60 -31.66
C ALA A 565 3.30 2.73 -31.91
N PRO A 566 2.79 3.96 -32.07
CA PRO A 566 1.40 4.17 -32.45
C PRO A 566 1.08 3.47 -33.78
N SER A 567 -0.11 2.87 -33.87
CA SER A 567 -0.66 2.26 -35.07
C SER A 567 -1.91 3.01 -35.54
N GLU A 568 -2.51 2.54 -36.64
CA GLU A 568 -3.82 3.04 -37.09
C GLU A 568 -4.96 2.76 -36.10
N ASP A 569 -4.77 1.87 -35.13
CA ASP A 569 -5.73 1.54 -34.08
C ASP A 569 -5.50 2.32 -32.78
N THR A 570 -4.33 2.96 -32.63
CA THR A 570 -4.03 3.78 -31.46
C THR A 570 -4.94 5.00 -31.43
N ARG A 571 -5.55 5.25 -30.27
CA ARG A 571 -6.38 6.44 -30.05
C ARG A 571 -5.88 7.17 -28.81
N TYR A 572 -5.75 8.49 -28.92
CA TYR A 572 -5.38 9.38 -27.83
C TYR A 572 -6.56 10.29 -27.50
N PHE A 573 -6.72 10.58 -26.23
CA PHE A 573 -7.77 11.44 -25.72
C PHE A 573 -7.15 12.42 -24.73
N ARG A 574 -7.57 13.68 -24.82
CA ARG A 574 -7.11 14.72 -23.90
C ARG A 574 -8.27 15.28 -23.13
N LEU A 575 -8.15 15.24 -21.81
CA LEU A 575 -9.06 15.93 -20.91
C LEU A 575 -8.33 17.17 -20.39
N GLU A 576 -8.90 18.34 -20.66
CA GLU A 576 -8.50 19.58 -20.01
C GLU A 576 -9.45 19.81 -18.83
N ASP A 577 -8.95 19.60 -17.62
CA ASP A 577 -9.58 20.09 -16.39
C ASP A 577 -8.88 21.40 -15.98
N ASP A 578 -9.57 22.27 -15.23
CA ASP A 578 -9.05 23.58 -14.82
C ASP A 578 -7.73 23.49 -14.00
N GLU A 579 -7.40 22.30 -13.49
CA GLU A 579 -6.23 22.04 -12.65
C GLU A 579 -5.17 21.14 -13.29
N LEU A 580 -5.56 20.19 -14.16
CA LEU A 580 -4.67 19.14 -14.67
C LEU A 580 -5.03 18.75 -16.12
N ALA A 581 -4.04 18.83 -17.03
CA ALA A 581 -4.18 18.29 -18.37
C ALA A 581 -3.80 16.81 -18.40
N ARG A 582 -4.71 15.96 -18.89
CA ARG A 582 -4.56 14.50 -18.89
C ARG A 582 -4.51 13.95 -20.30
N CYS A 583 -3.69 12.93 -20.51
CA CYS A 583 -3.60 12.18 -21.75
C CYS A 583 -3.96 10.72 -21.49
N SER A 584 -5.10 10.28 -22.02
CA SER A 584 -5.48 8.86 -22.05
C SER A 584 -5.17 8.28 -23.42
N TYR A 585 -4.86 7.00 -23.47
CA TYR A 585 -4.68 6.31 -24.75
C TYR A 585 -5.08 4.85 -24.69
N ILE A 586 -5.46 4.31 -25.83
CA ILE A 586 -5.76 2.88 -26.01
C ILE A 586 -5.07 2.36 -27.25
N ASN A 587 -4.78 1.05 -27.24
CA ASN A 587 -4.19 0.31 -28.34
C ASN A 587 -2.81 0.87 -28.77
N LEU A 588 -1.97 1.26 -27.81
CA LEU A 588 -0.59 1.68 -28.09
C LEU A 588 0.33 0.46 -28.01
N SER A 589 0.82 0.02 -29.16
CA SER A 589 1.85 -1.03 -29.21
C SER A 589 3.16 -0.51 -28.62
N PHE A 590 3.86 -1.37 -27.89
CA PHE A 590 5.17 -1.04 -27.34
C PHE A 590 6.11 -2.23 -27.39
N GLY A 591 7.41 -1.95 -27.37
CA GLY A 591 8.48 -2.93 -27.27
C GLY A 591 9.53 -2.51 -26.26
N MET A 592 10.17 -3.50 -25.64
CA MET A 592 11.25 -3.32 -24.68
C MET A 592 12.33 -4.37 -24.91
N GLU A 593 13.60 -3.98 -24.76
CA GLU A 593 14.76 -4.87 -24.86
C GLU A 593 15.91 -4.39 -23.96
N ASN A 594 16.62 -5.31 -23.30
CA ASN A 594 17.96 -5.04 -22.73
C ASN A 594 19.11 -5.47 -23.65
#